data_AF-A0AA35RIS7-F1
#
_entry.id   AF-A0AA35RIS7-F1
#
_cell.length_a   1.000
_cell.length_b   1.000
_cell.length_c   1.000
_cell.angle_alpha   90.00
_cell.angle_beta   90.00
_cell.angle_gamma   90.00
#
_symmetry.space_group_name_H-M   'P 1'
#
loop_
_entity.id
_entity.type
_entity.pdbx_description
1 polymer ?
#
loop_
_entity_poly.entity_id
_entity_poly.type
_entity_poly.pdbx_seq_one_letter_code
_entity_poly.pdbx_strand_id
1 'polypeptide(L)'
;MPTANAERLIAFYKRLGFSINDEEEWRAGNANIFSIQVGDSKINVHPEGYVGGLRGPSAVPGCADICFVWDGTVEECQEWLAAAGVEVILGPAPRKG
;
A
#
# COMPACT_ATOMS: atom_id res chain seq x y z
N MET A 1 -0.32 -0.43 -8.46
CA MET A 1 1.06 0.06 -8.28
C MET A 1 2.05 -1.10 -8.37
N PRO A 2 3.23 -0.91 -8.99
CA PRO A 2 4.30 -1.89 -8.96
C PRO A 2 5.05 -1.89 -7.61
N THR A 3 5.59 -3.04 -7.22
CA THR A 3 6.50 -3.18 -6.08
C THR A 3 7.76 -3.94 -6.46
N ALA A 4 8.86 -3.68 -5.75
CA ALA A 4 10.11 -4.43 -5.89
C ALA A 4 10.17 -5.65 -4.96
N ASN A 5 9.25 -5.74 -4.00
CA ASN A 5 9.15 -6.85 -3.06
C ASN A 5 7.73 -6.93 -2.49
N ALA A 6 6.97 -7.93 -2.93
CA ALA A 6 5.59 -8.14 -2.57
C ALA A 6 5.43 -8.53 -1.09
N GLU A 7 6.31 -9.40 -0.58
CA GLU A 7 6.27 -9.85 0.82
C GLU A 7 6.44 -8.69 1.81
N ARG A 8 7.42 -7.82 1.57
CA ARG A 8 7.67 -6.64 2.41
C ARG A 8 6.50 -5.66 2.35
N LEU A 9 5.88 -5.50 1.19
CA LEU A 9 4.72 -4.63 1.02
C LEU A 9 3.49 -5.20 1.74
N ILE A 10 3.19 -6.48 1.59
CA ILE A 10 2.12 -7.18 2.31
C ILE A 10 2.33 -7.04 3.81
N ALA A 11 3.53 -7.34 4.31
CA ALA A 11 3.84 -7.23 5.73
C ALA A 11 3.67 -5.79 6.26
N PHE A 12 4.05 -4.79 5.47
CA PHE A 12 3.88 -3.38 5.82
C PHE A 12 2.40 -2.99 5.94
N TYR A 13 1.60 -3.25 4.91
CA TYR A 13 0.18 -2.88 4.92
C TYR A 13 -0.62 -3.69 5.95
N LYS A 14 -0.28 -4.97 6.18
CA LYS A 14 -0.87 -5.76 7.27
C LYS A 14 -0.54 -5.20 8.65
N ARG A 15 0.69 -4.73 8.89
CA ARG A 15 1.04 -4.09 10.18
C ARG A 15 0.24 -2.82 10.43
N LEU A 16 -0.10 -2.09 9.36
CA LEU A 16 -1.00 -0.95 9.42
C LEU A 16 -2.48 -1.37 9.58
N GLY A 17 -2.81 -2.66 9.48
CA GLY A 17 -4.18 -3.15 9.65
C GLY A 17 -5.01 -3.19 8.37
N PHE A 18 -4.39 -3.03 7.19
CA PHE A 18 -5.07 -3.20 5.92
C PHE A 18 -5.24 -4.69 5.59
N SER A 19 -6.40 -5.03 5.02
CA SER A 19 -6.63 -6.34 4.42
C SER A 19 -5.96 -6.44 3.05
N ILE A 20 -5.41 -7.62 2.75
CA ILE A 20 -4.87 -7.95 1.43
C ILE A 20 -5.83 -8.94 0.76
N ASN A 21 -6.44 -8.53 -0.33
CA ASN A 21 -7.29 -9.39 -1.13
C ASN A 21 -6.44 -10.24 -2.07
N ASP A 22 -6.88 -11.48 -2.31
CA ASP A 22 -6.28 -12.43 -3.26
C ASP A 22 -4.83 -12.84 -2.91
N GLU A 23 -4.41 -12.66 -1.64
CA GLU A 23 -3.05 -12.99 -1.20
C GLU A 23 -2.76 -14.49 -1.30
N GLU A 24 -3.69 -15.34 -0.89
CA GLU A 24 -3.51 -16.79 -0.90
C GLU A 24 -3.42 -17.30 -2.33
N GLU A 25 -4.28 -16.82 -3.22
CA GLU A 25 -4.31 -17.12 -4.64
C GLU A 25 -3.02 -16.66 -5.33
N TRP A 26 -2.52 -15.47 -4.99
CA TRP A 26 -1.24 -14.98 -5.50
C TRP A 26 -0.07 -15.86 -5.03
N ARG A 27 -0.01 -16.21 -3.74
CA ARG A 27 1.02 -17.11 -3.18
C ARG A 27 0.98 -18.50 -3.79
N ALA A 28 -0.22 -18.99 -4.13
CA ALA A 28 -0.41 -20.28 -4.79
C ALA A 28 -0.08 -20.25 -6.30
N GLY A 29 0.19 -19.07 -6.87
CA GLY A 29 0.42 -18.91 -8.31
C GLY A 29 -0.86 -18.94 -9.16
N ASN A 30 -2.04 -18.88 -8.53
CA ASN A 30 -3.34 -18.86 -9.19
C ASN A 30 -3.79 -17.45 -9.59
N ALA A 31 -3.16 -16.42 -9.03
CA ALA A 31 -3.35 -15.02 -9.41
C ALA A 31 -2.01 -14.34 -9.69
N ASN A 32 -1.99 -13.46 -10.71
CA ASN A 32 -0.78 -12.71 -11.07
C ASN A 32 -0.56 -11.46 -10.20
N ILE A 33 -1.61 -11.01 -9.50
CA ILE A 33 -1.63 -9.80 -8.68
C ILE A 33 -2.45 -10.05 -7.41
N PHE A 34 -2.26 -9.18 -6.42
CA PHE A 34 -3.11 -9.05 -5.24
C PHE A 34 -3.51 -7.58 -5.06
N SER A 35 -4.33 -7.24 -4.08
CA SER A 35 -4.70 -5.85 -3.82
C SER A 35 -4.77 -5.49 -2.35
N ILE A 36 -4.48 -4.22 -2.03
CA ILE A 36 -4.68 -3.65 -0.69
C ILE A 36 -6.10 -3.09 -0.66
N GLN A 37 -6.93 -3.53 0.29
CA GLN A 37 -8.28 -3.00 0.49
C GLN A 37 -8.22 -1.68 1.27
N VAL A 38 -8.88 -0.62 0.79
CA VAL A 38 -8.90 0.71 1.43
C VAL A 38 -10.34 1.24 1.43
N GLY A 39 -11.04 1.11 2.56
CA GLY A 39 -12.48 1.43 2.62
C GLY A 39 -13.24 0.66 1.54
N ASP A 40 -14.00 1.37 0.71
CA ASP A 40 -14.73 0.79 -0.45
C ASP A 40 -13.88 0.69 -1.73
N SER A 41 -12.62 1.14 -1.68
CA SER A 41 -11.67 1.13 -2.80
C SER A 41 -10.59 0.09 -2.61
N LYS A 42 -9.78 -0.14 -3.66
CA LYS A 42 -8.59 -0.99 -3.56
C LYS A 42 -7.46 -0.49 -4.42
N ILE A 43 -6.23 -0.85 -4.04
CA ILE A 43 -5.03 -0.62 -4.82
C ILE A 43 -4.51 -1.97 -5.31
N ASN A 44 -4.67 -2.24 -6.61
CA ASN A 44 -4.06 -3.42 -7.24
C ASN A 44 -2.53 -3.30 -7.20
N VAL A 45 -1.84 -4.36 -6.78
CA VAL A 45 -0.38 -4.43 -6.68
C VAL A 45 0.16 -5.33 -7.79
N HIS A 46 1.18 -4.86 -8.51
CA HIS A 46 1.93 -5.67 -9.46
C HIS A 46 3.22 -6.14 -8.76
N PRO A 47 3.32 -7.43 -8.41
CA PRO A 47 4.50 -8.01 -7.76
C PRO A 47 5.76 -7.90 -8.61
N GLU A 48 6.92 -8.07 -7.99
CA GLU A 48 8.20 -8.19 -8.68
C GLU A 48 8.15 -9.26 -9.78
N GLY A 49 8.72 -8.96 -10.93
CA GLY A 49 8.71 -9.85 -12.10
C GLY A 49 7.40 -9.86 -12.90
N TYR A 50 6.29 -9.34 -12.36
CA TYR A 50 5.03 -9.21 -13.10
C TYR A 50 4.90 -7.84 -13.77
N VAL A 51 4.63 -7.85 -15.07
CA VAL A 51 4.36 -6.65 -15.87
C VAL A 51 2.94 -6.70 -16.41
N GLY A 52 2.03 -5.94 -15.80
CA GLY A 52 0.65 -5.84 -16.26
C GLY A 52 0.53 -5.22 -17.66
N GLY A 53 -0.37 -5.76 -18.48
CA GLY A 53 -0.57 -5.31 -19.88
C GLY A 53 -1.14 -3.89 -19.99
N LEU A 54 -2.07 -3.51 -19.12
CA LEU A 54 -2.57 -2.14 -18.98
C LEU A 54 -1.94 -1.50 -17.75
N ARG A 55 -0.93 -0.64 -17.96
CA ARG A 55 -0.23 0.09 -16.90
C ARG A 55 0.27 1.43 -17.41
N GLY A 56 0.59 2.33 -16.47
CA GLY A 56 1.32 3.55 -16.82
C GLY A 56 2.65 3.23 -17.51
N PRO A 57 3.05 3.95 -18.57
CA PRO A 57 4.23 3.62 -19.37
C PRO A 57 5.54 3.73 -18.58
N SER A 58 5.55 4.54 -17.51
CA SER A 58 6.68 4.74 -16.60
C SER A 58 6.51 4.07 -15.24
N ALA A 59 5.56 3.13 -15.09
CA ALA A 59 5.29 2.49 -13.80
C ALA A 59 6.47 1.62 -13.33
N VAL A 60 7.17 2.11 -12.30
CA VAL A 60 8.30 1.44 -11.62
C VAL A 60 8.08 1.44 -10.10
N PRO A 61 8.64 0.48 -9.35
CA PRO A 61 8.51 0.47 -7.89
C PRO A 61 8.90 1.82 -7.25
N GLY A 62 8.09 2.28 -6.29
CA GLY A 62 8.29 3.57 -5.62
C GLY A 62 7.70 4.79 -6.35
N CYS A 63 7.06 4.61 -7.52
CA CYS A 63 6.43 5.73 -8.24
C CYS A 63 5.06 6.17 -7.69
N ALA A 64 4.51 5.46 -6.69
CA ALA A 64 3.21 5.77 -6.13
C ALA A 64 3.34 6.86 -5.06
N ASP A 65 2.60 7.94 -5.22
CA ASP A 65 2.39 9.00 -4.23
C ASP A 65 0.88 9.10 -4.00
N ILE A 66 0.42 8.76 -2.79
CA ILE A 66 -0.99 8.54 -2.47
C ILE A 66 -1.28 9.19 -1.12
N CYS A 67 -2.35 9.98 -1.06
CA CYS A 67 -2.90 10.53 0.17
C CYS A 67 -4.13 9.72 0.60
N PHE A 68 -4.19 9.34 1.87
CA PHE A 68 -5.38 8.77 2.48
C PHE A 68 -6.01 9.79 3.42
N VAL A 69 -7.34 9.91 3.36
CA VAL A 69 -8.09 10.64 4.37
C VAL A 69 -8.18 9.77 5.62
N TRP A 70 -7.89 10.35 6.77
CA TRP A 70 -7.98 9.71 8.07
C TRP A 70 -9.23 10.21 8.80
N ASP A 71 -10.02 9.29 9.34
CA ASP A 71 -11.30 9.60 10.02
C ASP A 71 -11.12 9.93 11.52
N GLY A 72 -9.87 9.96 12.00
CA GLY A 72 -9.51 10.36 13.35
C GLY A 72 -8.72 11.67 13.41
N THR A 73 -8.17 11.94 14.58
CA THR A 73 -7.25 13.05 14.83
C THR A 73 -5.86 12.80 14.25
N VAL A 74 -5.06 13.86 14.14
CA VAL A 74 -3.68 13.76 13.69
C VAL A 74 -2.83 13.00 14.70
N GLU A 75 -3.09 13.21 16.00
CA GLU A 75 -2.42 12.55 17.11
C GLU A 75 -2.66 11.04 17.07
N GLU A 76 -3.91 10.59 16.87
CA GLU A 76 -4.24 9.17 16.72
C GLU A 76 -3.54 8.54 15.51
N CYS A 77 -3.41 9.27 14.39
CA CYS A 77 -2.67 8.81 13.22
C CYS A 77 -1.17 8.65 13.52
N GLN A 78 -0.57 9.61 14.22
CA GLN A 78 0.84 9.53 14.61
C GLN A 78 1.11 8.38 15.57
N GLU A 79 0.25 8.16 16.56
CA GLU A 79 0.35 7.03 17.48
C GLU A 79 0.21 5.69 16.77
N TRP A 80 -0.74 5.56 15.84
CA TRP A 80 -0.94 4.37 15.02
C TRP A 80 0.29 4.07 14.13
N LEU A 81 0.84 5.08 13.45
CA LEU A 81 2.07 4.92 12.65
C LEU A 81 3.26 4.53 13.52
N ALA A 82 3.43 5.16 14.69
CA ALA A 82 4.50 4.84 15.62
C ALA A 82 4.39 3.40 16.16
N ALA A 83 3.18 2.96 16.52
CA ALA A 83 2.92 1.59 16.97
C ALA A 83 3.23 0.55 15.88
N ALA A 84 3.05 0.90 14.60
CA ALA A 84 3.41 0.07 13.46
C ALA A 84 4.90 0.14 13.07
N GLY A 85 5.70 0.96 13.78
CA GLY A 85 7.12 1.18 13.53
C GLY A 85 7.40 1.97 12.24
N VAL A 86 6.48 2.85 11.85
CA VAL A 86 6.62 3.69 10.66
C VAL A 86 7.21 5.05 11.03
N GLU A 87 8.31 5.41 10.38
CA GLU A 87 8.93 6.72 10.52
C GLU A 87 8.12 7.79 9.79
N VAL A 88 7.72 8.84 10.51
CA VAL A 88 7.10 10.02 9.92
C VAL A 88 8.19 10.94 9.39
N ILE A 89 8.37 10.97 8.07
CA ILE A 89 9.42 11.79 7.42
C ILE A 89 9.12 13.29 7.40
N LEU A 90 7.84 13.67 7.54
CA LEU A 90 7.38 15.05 7.61
C LEU A 90 5.97 15.12 8.19
N GLY A 91 5.76 16.01 9.16
CA GLY A 91 4.44 16.30 9.70
C GLY A 91 4.42 16.41 11.22
N PRO A 92 3.32 16.93 11.80
CA PRO A 92 2.13 17.42 11.11
C PRO A 92 2.42 18.74 10.38
N ALA A 93 1.89 18.90 9.17
CA ALA A 93 2.10 20.10 8.37
C ALA A 93 0.89 20.39 7.48
N PRO A 94 0.51 21.66 7.27
CA PRO A 94 -0.55 21.99 6.34
C PRO A 94 -0.17 21.53 4.93
N ARG A 95 -1.12 20.86 4.28
CA ARG A 95 -1.05 20.41 2.89
C ARG A 95 -2.35 20.78 2.20
N LYS A 96 -2.26 21.07 0.90
CA LYS A 96 -3.43 21.16 0.03
C LYS A 96 -3.60 19.78 -0.59
N GLY A 97 -4.66 19.08 -0.22
CA GLY A 97 -4.99 17.71 -0.62
C GLY A 97 -6.29 17.29 0.02
#